data_AF-D8T858-F1
#
_entry.id   AF-D8T858-F1
#
_cell.length_a   1.000
_cell.length_b   1.000
_cell.length_c   1.000
_cell.angle_alpha   90.00
_cell.angle_beta   90.00
_cell.angle_gamma   90.00
#
_symmetry.space_group_name_H-M   'P 1'
#
loop_
_entity.id
_entity.type
_entity.pdbx_description
1 polymer ?
#
loop_
_entity_poly.entity_id
_entity_poly.type
_entity_poly.pdbx_seq_one_letter_code
_entity_poly.pdbx_strand_id
1 'polypeptide(L)'
;MKVVALVSGGKDSCYAMMRCIHFGHEIVALANLLPECDSVDELDSYMYQTVGHQIVEAYAQCMGLPLFRKRIQGKPKAFDLKYSETNGDEVEDLEVLLKHVKSRIPSVDAVSSGAIASDYQRLRVENVCSRLGLVSLAYLWKQDQTELLQQMVDSGISAILIKVASMGLQPQKHLGMELSAVFPVLSQLHEYFGANVCGEGGEYESLTLDCPLFKNGRIVLDESSTVLVSTSSIVQVGFLHPKRFHVEHKGLEDNRDTGKVYWVVDEAERSQCLKKQQSWTYDEATGECRVSKTEDYVTISCWLATKTHKGAGEDLSRLLYLTLELLAKEDLGWDAVLYIHLYVESMKDFAQINSMYSQHITEADCPRGVPSRSTVEVPLAACGLGDVMVEVFAARNTSKKVLHVQSISCWAPSCIGPYSQATLHGNILFMAGQIGLDPPTMALVTDGPAAETLQCLQNARAVAESFGSASTIFITVYCSLSLNKQQRKEVESQCTTFFGDGAVLPIIFYVLVSSLPKG
;
A
#
# COMPACT_ATOMS: atom_id res chain seq x y z
N MET A 1 6.59 -10.96 10.82
CA MET A 1 5.40 -10.44 11.54
C MET A 1 4.35 -11.52 11.63
N LYS A 2 3.45 -11.45 12.62
CA LYS A 2 2.24 -12.29 12.66
C LYS A 2 1.10 -11.61 11.93
N VAL A 3 0.46 -12.36 11.03
CA VAL A 3 -0.40 -11.82 9.99
C VAL A 3 -1.79 -12.43 10.08
N VAL A 4 -2.81 -11.57 10.02
CA VAL A 4 -4.17 -11.99 9.67
C VAL A 4 -4.34 -11.86 8.15
N ALA A 5 -4.81 -12.91 7.50
CA ALA A 5 -5.04 -12.89 6.05
C ALA A 5 -6.51 -12.61 5.73
N LEU A 6 -6.76 -11.60 4.90
CA LEU A 6 -8.07 -11.40 4.31
C LEU A 6 -8.30 -12.45 3.23
N VAL A 7 -9.30 -13.31 3.42
CA VAL A 7 -9.64 -14.39 2.50
C VAL A 7 -11.02 -14.19 1.90
N SER A 8 -11.11 -14.34 0.57
CA SER A 8 -12.38 -14.30 -0.18
C SER A 8 -12.80 -15.67 -0.72
N GLY A 9 -11.90 -16.66 -0.67
CA GLY A 9 -12.02 -17.90 -1.42
C GLY A 9 -11.21 -17.89 -2.73
N GLY A 10 -10.86 -16.72 -3.26
CA GLY A 10 -10.13 -16.59 -4.52
C GLY A 10 -8.66 -17.02 -4.46
N LYS A 11 -8.11 -17.29 -5.65
CA LYS A 11 -6.69 -17.57 -5.91
C LYS A 11 -5.76 -16.50 -5.32
N ASP A 12 -6.19 -15.24 -5.38
CA ASP A 12 -5.36 -14.08 -5.03
C ASP A 12 -5.10 -14.03 -3.54
N SER A 13 -6.13 -14.28 -2.73
CA SER A 13 -6.00 -14.36 -1.27
C SER A 13 -5.08 -15.50 -0.83
N CYS A 14 -5.14 -16.65 -1.49
CA CYS A 14 -4.26 -17.79 -1.20
C CYS A 14 -2.81 -17.49 -1.59
N TYR A 15 -2.59 -16.93 -2.79
CA TYR A 15 -1.25 -16.58 -3.24
C TYR A 15 -0.63 -15.47 -2.39
N ALA A 16 -1.41 -14.46 -1.98
CA ALA A 16 -0.94 -13.40 -1.07
C ALA A 16 -0.44 -13.97 0.26
N MET A 17 -1.13 -14.98 0.83
CA MET A 17 -0.66 -15.69 2.02
C MET A 17 0.65 -16.45 1.75
N MET A 18 0.78 -17.11 0.60
CA MET A 18 2.01 -17.80 0.21
C MET A 18 3.18 -16.82 0.09
N ARG A 19 2.96 -15.63 -0.47
CA ARG A 19 3.95 -14.55 -0.52
C ARG A 19 4.35 -14.06 0.88
N CYS A 20 3.39 -13.90 1.78
CA CYS A 20 3.69 -13.56 3.18
C CYS A 20 4.63 -14.60 3.82
N ILE A 21 4.33 -15.89 3.66
CA ILE A 21 5.19 -16.96 4.22
C ILE A 21 6.57 -16.97 3.55
N HIS A 22 6.64 -16.77 2.23
CA HIS A 22 7.88 -16.66 1.48
C HIS A 22 8.80 -15.55 2.03
N PHE A 23 8.23 -14.40 2.43
CA PHE A 23 8.95 -13.29 3.04
C PHE A 23 9.11 -13.41 4.57
N GLY A 24 8.92 -14.61 5.14
CA GLY A 24 9.19 -14.89 6.55
C GLY A 24 8.10 -14.42 7.52
N HIS A 25 6.90 -14.16 7.04
CA HIS A 25 5.74 -13.86 7.89
C HIS A 25 5.02 -15.15 8.32
N GLU A 26 4.34 -15.07 9.47
CA GLU A 26 3.54 -16.17 10.01
C GLU A 26 2.05 -15.83 9.86
N ILE A 27 1.28 -16.64 9.13
CA ILE A 27 -0.17 -16.50 9.08
C ILE A 27 -0.76 -17.13 10.35
N VAL A 28 -1.40 -16.31 11.19
CA VAL A 28 -1.93 -16.76 12.49
C VAL A 28 -3.46 -16.81 12.53
N ALA A 29 -4.13 -16.14 11.58
CA ALA A 29 -5.58 -16.13 11.47
C ALA A 29 -6.04 -15.80 10.05
N LEU A 30 -7.27 -16.21 9.75
CA LEU A 30 -7.99 -15.83 8.54
C LEU A 30 -9.13 -14.88 8.92
N ALA A 31 -9.46 -13.94 8.05
CA ALA A 31 -10.57 -13.01 8.23
C ALA A 31 -11.37 -12.91 6.93
N ASN A 32 -12.69 -13.02 7.03
CA ASN A 32 -13.60 -12.99 5.89
C ASN A 32 -14.84 -12.14 6.18
N LEU A 33 -15.20 -11.28 5.23
CA LEU A 33 -16.49 -10.63 5.16
C LEU A 33 -17.39 -11.40 4.17
N LEU A 34 -18.67 -11.54 4.52
CA LEU A 34 -19.64 -12.29 3.73
C LEU A 34 -20.99 -11.56 3.69
N PRO A 35 -21.89 -11.92 2.75
CA PRO A 35 -23.23 -11.33 2.69
C PRO A 35 -24.06 -11.49 3.97
N GLU A 36 -25.03 -10.59 4.16
CA GLU A 36 -25.93 -10.62 5.31
C GLU A 36 -26.83 -11.87 5.33
N CYS A 37 -27.21 -12.38 4.16
CA CYS A 37 -28.04 -13.56 4.02
C CYS A 37 -27.30 -14.67 3.24
N ASP A 38 -27.30 -15.90 3.75
CA ASP A 38 -26.62 -17.05 3.13
C ASP A 38 -27.24 -17.47 1.79
N SER A 39 -28.47 -17.02 1.51
CA SER A 39 -29.13 -17.25 0.22
C SER A 39 -28.69 -16.28 -0.88
N VAL A 40 -27.83 -15.30 -0.55
CA VAL A 40 -27.33 -14.29 -1.48
C VAL A 40 -25.89 -14.63 -1.80
N ASP A 41 -25.64 -15.11 -3.02
CA ASP A 41 -24.30 -15.44 -3.49
C ASP A 41 -23.49 -14.19 -3.87
N GLU A 42 -24.14 -13.22 -4.50
CA GLU A 42 -23.49 -12.07 -5.13
C GLU A 42 -24.03 -10.76 -4.58
N LEU A 43 -23.12 -9.90 -4.17
CA LEU A 43 -23.37 -8.50 -3.87
C LEU A 43 -22.68 -7.61 -4.91
N ASP A 44 -23.28 -6.46 -5.21
CA ASP A 44 -22.61 -5.37 -5.95
C ASP A 44 -21.59 -4.63 -5.05
N SER A 45 -20.63 -5.37 -4.48
CA SER A 45 -19.53 -4.83 -3.67
C SER A 45 -18.31 -4.55 -4.54
N TYR A 46 -17.67 -3.40 -4.33
CA TYR A 46 -16.42 -3.04 -5.01
C TYR A 46 -15.20 -3.59 -4.26
N MET A 47 -15.40 -4.01 -3.00
CA MET A 47 -14.34 -4.50 -2.12
C MET A 47 -14.23 -6.01 -2.08
N TYR A 48 -15.35 -6.74 -2.08
CA TYR A 48 -15.37 -8.13 -1.65
C TYR A 48 -15.95 -9.06 -2.71
N GLN A 49 -15.20 -10.09 -3.06
CA GLN A 49 -15.77 -11.28 -3.68
C GLN A 49 -16.72 -11.95 -2.68
N THR A 50 -17.94 -12.22 -3.12
CA THR A 50 -18.99 -12.85 -2.32
C THR A 50 -19.41 -14.21 -2.87
N VAL A 51 -19.17 -14.47 -4.15
CA VAL A 51 -19.46 -15.76 -4.76
C VAL A 51 -18.52 -16.82 -4.18
N GLY A 52 -19.11 -17.92 -3.69
CA GLY A 52 -18.39 -19.02 -3.04
C GLY A 52 -18.12 -18.81 -1.56
N HIS A 53 -18.66 -17.75 -0.93
CA HIS A 53 -18.45 -17.48 0.50
C HIS A 53 -18.87 -18.64 1.41
N GLN A 54 -19.78 -19.52 0.98
CA GLN A 54 -20.23 -20.69 1.75
C GLN A 54 -19.08 -21.68 1.99
N ILE A 55 -18.11 -21.74 1.08
CA ILE A 55 -16.98 -22.68 1.17
C ILE A 55 -15.83 -22.13 2.01
N VAL A 56 -15.74 -20.82 2.20
CA VAL A 56 -14.60 -20.17 2.89
C VAL A 56 -14.43 -20.68 4.33
N GLU A 57 -15.48 -21.17 4.98
CA GLU A 57 -15.34 -21.80 6.31
C GLU A 57 -14.42 -23.03 6.31
N ALA A 58 -14.40 -23.79 5.21
CA ALA A 58 -13.55 -24.97 5.06
C ALA A 58 -12.05 -24.63 5.07
N TYR A 59 -11.68 -23.37 4.76
CA TYR A 59 -10.29 -22.93 4.77
C TYR A 59 -9.71 -23.02 6.18
N ALA A 60 -10.53 -22.73 7.21
CA ALA A 60 -10.13 -22.86 8.60
C ALA A 60 -9.68 -24.30 8.90
N GLN A 61 -10.47 -25.28 8.50
CA GLN A 61 -10.17 -26.70 8.66
C GLN A 61 -8.97 -27.14 7.82
N CYS A 62 -8.92 -26.74 6.54
CA CYS A 62 -7.85 -27.12 5.61
C CYS A 62 -6.48 -26.57 6.02
N MET A 63 -6.43 -25.35 6.57
CA MET A 63 -5.19 -24.72 7.02
C MET A 63 -4.88 -24.98 8.50
N GLY A 64 -5.86 -25.37 9.29
CA GLY A 64 -5.74 -25.49 10.74
C GLY A 64 -5.63 -24.16 11.46
N LEU A 65 -6.19 -23.08 10.90
CA LEU A 65 -6.10 -21.72 11.42
C LEU A 65 -7.47 -21.20 11.88
N PRO A 66 -7.55 -20.32 12.89
CA PRO A 66 -8.79 -19.69 13.27
C PRO A 66 -9.29 -18.77 12.15
N LEU A 67 -10.57 -18.89 11.80
CA LEU A 67 -11.25 -18.02 10.84
C LEU A 67 -12.23 -17.10 11.56
N PHE A 68 -12.06 -15.79 11.39
CA PHE A 68 -13.00 -14.78 11.88
C PHE A 68 -13.92 -14.34 10.74
N ARG A 69 -15.23 -14.40 10.96
CA ARG A 69 -16.23 -14.03 9.96
C ARG A 69 -17.15 -12.93 10.49
N LYS A 70 -17.42 -11.94 9.64
CA LYS A 70 -18.43 -10.91 9.91
C LYS A 70 -19.34 -10.73 8.70
N ARG A 71 -20.65 -10.66 8.94
CA ARG A 71 -21.62 -10.31 7.91
C ARG A 71 -21.52 -8.82 7.58
N ILE A 72 -21.50 -8.50 6.29
CA ILE A 72 -21.50 -7.13 5.79
C ILE A 72 -22.87 -6.50 6.07
N GLN A 73 -22.87 -5.36 6.76
CA GLN A 73 -24.07 -4.56 7.03
C GLN A 73 -24.00 -3.20 6.32
N GLY A 74 -22.79 -2.69 6.14
CA GLY A 74 -22.50 -1.50 5.37
C GLY A 74 -22.81 -1.69 3.88
N LYS A 75 -22.84 -0.58 3.15
CA LYS A 75 -23.00 -0.56 1.69
C LYS A 75 -21.84 0.23 1.07
N PRO A 76 -21.49 0.02 -0.20
CA PRO A 76 -20.56 0.91 -0.88
C PRO A 76 -21.11 2.35 -0.87
N LYS A 77 -20.43 3.28 -0.17
CA LYS A 77 -20.84 4.69 -0.07
C LYS A 77 -19.73 5.64 -0.51
N ALA A 78 -18.50 5.37 -0.09
CA ALA A 78 -17.34 6.12 -0.52
C ALA A 78 -16.83 5.54 -1.84
N PHE A 79 -16.96 6.29 -2.94
CA PHE A 79 -16.50 5.87 -4.27
C PHE A 79 -15.18 6.51 -4.68
N ASP A 80 -14.73 7.54 -3.96
CA ASP A 80 -13.44 8.17 -4.20
C ASP A 80 -12.28 7.20 -3.91
N LEU A 81 -11.15 7.42 -4.58
CA LEU A 81 -9.92 6.65 -4.34
C LEU A 81 -9.44 6.81 -2.90
N LYS A 82 -9.52 8.04 -2.37
CA LYS A 82 -9.20 8.32 -0.98
C LYS A 82 -10.36 7.94 -0.10
N TYR A 83 -10.08 7.17 0.95
CA TYR A 83 -11.08 6.77 1.93
C TYR A 83 -10.94 7.58 3.22
N SER A 84 -12.08 8.03 3.74
CA SER A 84 -12.23 8.55 5.10
C SER A 84 -13.33 7.77 5.80
N GLU A 85 -13.25 7.67 7.13
CA GLU A 85 -14.27 6.99 7.93
C GLU A 85 -15.67 7.44 7.50
N THR A 86 -16.48 6.49 7.02
CA THR A 86 -17.77 6.77 6.40
C THR A 86 -18.83 5.90 7.04
N ASN A 87 -19.73 6.52 7.82
CA ASN A 87 -20.70 5.78 8.60
C ASN A 87 -21.64 4.91 7.73
N GLY A 88 -21.65 3.61 8.03
CA GLY A 88 -22.44 2.60 7.31
C GLY A 88 -21.88 2.24 5.93
N ASP A 89 -20.61 2.52 5.67
CA ASP A 89 -19.87 2.00 4.53
C ASP A 89 -19.31 0.59 4.82
N GLU A 90 -19.21 -0.25 3.80
CA GLU A 90 -18.74 -1.65 3.91
C GLU A 90 -17.29 -1.79 4.41
N VAL A 91 -16.49 -0.73 4.35
CA VAL A 91 -15.12 -0.70 4.91
C VAL A 91 -15.12 -0.62 6.43
N GLU A 92 -16.18 -0.08 7.06
CA GLU A 92 -16.26 -0.05 8.53
C GLU A 92 -16.53 -1.45 9.10
N ASP A 93 -17.18 -2.33 8.34
CA ASP A 93 -17.31 -3.74 8.71
C ASP A 93 -15.95 -4.45 8.77
N LEU A 94 -15.02 -4.07 7.88
CA LEU A 94 -13.64 -4.56 7.89
C LEU A 94 -12.87 -4.08 9.12
N GLU A 95 -13.06 -2.83 9.54
CA GLU A 95 -12.46 -2.32 10.79
C GLU A 95 -12.95 -3.12 11.99
N VAL A 96 -14.26 -3.32 12.13
CA VAL A 96 -14.84 -4.10 13.23
C VAL A 96 -14.28 -5.53 13.25
N LEU A 97 -14.23 -6.18 12.07
CA LEU A 97 -13.67 -7.52 11.94
C LEU A 97 -12.21 -7.58 12.40
N LEU A 98 -11.35 -6.71 11.86
CA LEU A 98 -9.92 -6.71 12.19
C LEU A 98 -9.64 -6.27 13.62
N LYS A 99 -10.45 -5.36 14.18
CA LYS A 99 -10.39 -4.99 15.60
C LYS A 99 -10.68 -6.18 16.50
N HIS A 100 -11.66 -7.01 16.15
CA HIS A 100 -11.95 -8.24 16.89
C HIS A 100 -10.83 -9.28 16.76
N VAL A 101 -10.22 -9.43 15.58
CA VAL A 101 -9.04 -10.29 15.41
C VAL A 101 -7.90 -9.81 16.31
N LYS A 102 -7.61 -8.51 16.32
CA LYS A 102 -6.55 -7.92 17.14
C LYS A 102 -6.82 -8.04 18.63
N SER A 103 -8.07 -7.94 19.09
CA SER A 103 -8.40 -8.13 20.51
C SER A 103 -8.22 -9.59 20.95
N ARG A 104 -8.54 -10.54 20.07
CA ARG A 104 -8.39 -11.99 20.33
C ARG A 104 -6.95 -12.48 20.17
N ILE A 105 -6.18 -11.88 19.27
CA ILE A 105 -4.79 -12.21 18.99
C ILE A 105 -3.97 -10.90 19.04
N PRO A 106 -3.64 -10.38 20.24
CA PRO A 106 -2.94 -9.11 20.40
C PRO A 106 -1.56 -9.06 19.74
N SER A 107 -0.97 -10.21 19.42
CA SER A 107 0.30 -10.31 18.71
C SER A 107 0.18 -10.16 17.19
N VAL A 108 -1.02 -9.91 16.63
CA VAL A 108 -1.17 -9.61 15.20
C VAL A 108 -0.67 -8.20 14.92
N ASP A 109 0.26 -8.10 13.98
CA ASP A 109 0.92 -6.84 13.63
C ASP A 109 0.63 -6.40 12.19
N ALA A 110 0.11 -7.31 11.36
CA ALA A 110 -0.09 -7.03 9.93
C ALA A 110 -1.32 -7.74 9.34
N VAL A 111 -1.79 -7.19 8.21
CA VAL A 111 -2.92 -7.70 7.43
C VAL A 111 -2.44 -8.02 6.02
N SER A 112 -2.72 -9.23 5.53
CA SER A 112 -2.46 -9.61 4.13
C SER A 112 -3.71 -9.38 3.27
N SER A 113 -3.52 -8.77 2.10
CA SER A 113 -4.57 -8.56 1.10
C SER A 113 -4.13 -9.06 -0.28
N GLY A 114 -5.10 -9.55 -1.06
CA GLY A 114 -4.90 -10.10 -2.40
C GLY A 114 -5.12 -9.12 -3.55
N ALA A 115 -5.17 -7.80 -3.30
CA ALA A 115 -5.40 -6.82 -4.36
C ALA A 115 -4.20 -6.75 -5.33
N ILE A 116 -4.46 -6.86 -6.63
CA ILE A 116 -3.42 -6.86 -7.67
C ILE A 116 -3.31 -5.50 -8.36
N ALA A 117 -4.39 -4.97 -8.95
CA ALA A 117 -4.36 -3.68 -9.64
C ALA A 117 -5.18 -2.59 -8.93
N SER A 118 -6.21 -2.99 -8.19
CA SER A 118 -7.17 -2.05 -7.59
C SER A 118 -6.58 -1.19 -6.47
N ASP A 119 -6.29 0.08 -6.79
CA ASP A 119 -5.96 1.10 -5.79
C ASP A 119 -7.12 1.38 -4.83
N TYR A 120 -8.36 1.25 -5.31
CA TYR A 120 -9.58 1.42 -4.50
C TYR A 120 -9.60 0.47 -3.31
N GLN A 121 -9.31 -0.82 -3.54
CA GLN A 121 -9.30 -1.86 -2.52
C GLN A 121 -8.13 -1.69 -1.56
N ARG A 122 -6.92 -1.51 -2.11
CA ARG A 122 -5.70 -1.33 -1.31
C ARG A 122 -5.82 -0.14 -0.35
N LEU A 123 -6.25 1.03 -0.83
CA LEU A 123 -6.32 2.24 0.00
C LEU A 123 -7.31 2.10 1.17
N ARG A 124 -8.37 1.31 1.01
CA ARG A 124 -9.33 1.01 2.09
C ARG A 124 -8.74 0.07 3.14
N VAL A 125 -8.02 -0.96 2.71
CA VAL A 125 -7.29 -1.86 3.62
C VAL A 125 -6.21 -1.09 4.38
N GLU A 126 -5.43 -0.26 3.69
CA GLU A 126 -4.40 0.60 4.30
C GLU A 126 -5.01 1.55 5.34
N ASN A 127 -6.16 2.18 5.02
CA ASN A 127 -6.84 3.06 5.96
C ASN A 127 -7.25 2.33 7.25
N VAL A 128 -7.88 1.16 7.14
CA VAL A 128 -8.25 0.34 8.30
C VAL A 128 -7.01 -0.10 9.09
N CYS A 129 -5.96 -0.54 8.40
CA CYS A 129 -4.69 -0.93 9.03
C CYS A 129 -4.08 0.22 9.82
N SER A 130 -4.02 1.42 9.24
CA SER A 130 -3.52 2.63 9.87
C SER A 130 -4.29 2.98 11.16
N ARG A 131 -5.63 2.96 11.11
CA ARG A 131 -6.50 3.20 12.29
C ARG A 131 -6.28 2.18 13.42
N LEU A 132 -6.00 0.94 13.06
CA LEU A 132 -5.79 -0.15 14.01
C LEU A 132 -4.32 -0.32 14.42
N GLY A 133 -3.38 0.45 13.87
CA GLY A 133 -1.95 0.28 14.10
C GLY A 133 -1.47 -1.11 13.63
N LEU A 134 -1.84 -1.49 12.42
CA LEU A 134 -1.43 -2.71 11.72
C LEU A 134 -0.66 -2.33 10.45
N VAL A 135 0.24 -3.19 10.00
CA VAL A 135 0.94 -3.05 8.71
C VAL A 135 0.13 -3.70 7.59
N SER A 136 -0.06 -3.01 6.48
CA SER A 136 -0.70 -3.58 5.28
C SER A 136 0.34 -4.32 4.42
N LEU A 137 0.08 -5.58 4.09
CA LEU A 137 0.88 -6.40 3.18
C LEU A 137 0.10 -6.62 1.87
N ALA A 138 0.57 -6.03 0.78
CA ALA A 138 -0.04 -6.07 -0.54
C ALA A 138 0.99 -6.54 -1.59
N TYR A 139 1.51 -7.75 -1.42
CA TYR A 139 2.59 -8.29 -2.25
C TYR A 139 2.25 -8.42 -3.73
N LEU A 140 0.97 -8.59 -4.06
CA LEU A 140 0.54 -8.77 -5.44
C LEU A 140 0.34 -7.44 -6.17
N TRP A 141 0.31 -6.34 -5.43
CA TRP A 141 -0.05 -5.04 -5.99
C TRP A 141 0.98 -4.56 -7.01
N LYS A 142 0.48 -4.06 -8.16
CA LYS A 142 1.26 -3.55 -9.32
C LYS A 142 2.18 -4.59 -10.00
N GLN A 143 2.05 -5.88 -9.69
CA GLN A 143 2.77 -6.90 -10.43
C GLN A 143 2.18 -7.16 -11.82
N ASP A 144 3.01 -7.69 -12.72
CA ASP A 144 2.53 -8.17 -14.02
C ASP A 144 1.54 -9.32 -13.82
N GLN A 145 0.34 -9.17 -14.37
CA GLN A 145 -0.76 -10.09 -14.09
C GLN A 145 -0.61 -11.42 -14.84
N THR A 146 0.08 -11.44 -15.98
CA THR A 146 0.31 -12.67 -16.75
C THR A 146 1.33 -13.53 -16.03
N GLU A 147 2.45 -12.92 -15.64
CA GLU A 147 3.46 -13.58 -14.82
C GLU A 147 2.88 -14.03 -13.48
N LEU A 148 2.07 -13.18 -12.83
CA LEU A 148 1.47 -13.49 -11.54
C LEU A 148 0.54 -14.70 -11.62
N LEU A 149 -0.31 -14.78 -12.65
CA LEU A 149 -1.21 -15.91 -12.81
C LEU A 149 -0.44 -17.21 -13.10
N GLN A 150 0.60 -17.14 -13.94
CA GLN A 150 1.48 -18.29 -14.19
C GLN A 150 2.15 -18.75 -12.89
N GLN A 151 2.68 -17.82 -12.08
CA GLN A 151 3.28 -18.14 -10.78
C GLN A 151 2.27 -18.78 -9.82
N MET A 152 1.01 -18.35 -9.80
CA MET A 152 -0.05 -18.98 -8.98
C MET A 152 -0.25 -20.45 -9.36
N VAL A 153 -0.34 -20.73 -10.67
CA VAL A 153 -0.46 -22.10 -11.20
C VAL A 153 0.76 -22.93 -10.84
N ASP A 154 1.96 -22.42 -11.09
CA ASP A 154 3.22 -23.12 -10.83
C ASP A 154 3.48 -23.35 -9.33
N SER A 155 2.93 -22.49 -8.49
CA SER A 155 3.00 -22.63 -7.02
C SER A 155 2.03 -23.66 -6.46
N GLY A 156 1.24 -24.33 -7.31
CA GLY A 156 0.33 -25.40 -6.91
C GLY A 156 -1.00 -24.91 -6.34
N ILE A 157 -1.47 -23.72 -6.72
CA ILE A 157 -2.84 -23.29 -6.43
C ILE A 157 -3.78 -24.03 -7.38
N SER A 158 -4.61 -24.92 -6.84
CA SER A 158 -5.74 -25.55 -7.53
C SER A 158 -6.99 -24.74 -7.21
N ALA A 159 -7.43 -23.97 -8.19
CA ALA A 159 -8.60 -23.11 -8.08
C ALA A 159 -9.47 -23.29 -9.32
N ILE A 160 -10.78 -23.25 -9.14
CA ILE A 160 -11.75 -23.31 -10.22
C ILE A 160 -12.35 -21.93 -10.50
N LEU A 161 -12.82 -21.70 -11.73
CA LEU A 161 -13.65 -20.53 -12.00
C LEU A 161 -15.03 -20.70 -11.37
N ILE A 162 -15.40 -19.77 -10.49
CA ILE A 162 -16.69 -19.79 -9.77
C ILE A 162 -17.66 -18.72 -10.26
N LYS A 163 -17.17 -17.70 -10.96
CA LYS A 163 -17.97 -16.70 -11.67
C LYS A 163 -17.27 -16.32 -12.95
N VAL A 164 -18.04 -16.02 -14.00
CA VAL A 164 -17.54 -15.39 -15.22
C VAL A 164 -18.48 -14.27 -15.63
N ALA A 165 -17.92 -13.15 -16.06
CA ALA A 165 -18.65 -11.96 -16.47
C ALA A 165 -17.93 -11.18 -17.59
N SER A 166 -17.11 -11.85 -18.39
CA SER A 166 -16.30 -11.25 -19.45
C SER A 166 -16.63 -11.83 -20.82
N MET A 167 -16.42 -11.03 -21.87
CA MET A 167 -16.60 -11.47 -23.24
C MET A 167 -15.67 -12.64 -23.56
N GLY A 168 -16.20 -13.68 -24.23
CA GLY A 168 -15.46 -14.89 -24.54
C GLY A 168 -15.48 -15.96 -23.43
N LEU A 169 -15.78 -15.59 -22.19
CA LEU A 169 -16.05 -16.56 -21.13
C LEU A 169 -17.53 -16.96 -21.11
N GLN A 170 -17.80 -18.22 -21.45
CA GLN A 170 -19.12 -18.83 -21.41
C GLN A 170 -19.36 -19.59 -20.09
N PRO A 171 -20.41 -19.25 -19.31
CA PRO A 171 -20.74 -19.93 -18.07
C PRO A 171 -20.86 -21.45 -18.19
N GLN A 172 -21.54 -21.96 -19.22
CA GLN A 172 -21.76 -23.41 -19.38
C GLN A 172 -20.49 -24.18 -19.74
N LYS A 173 -19.44 -23.49 -20.19
CA LYS A 173 -18.18 -24.10 -20.63
C LYS A 173 -17.09 -23.96 -19.57
N HIS A 174 -16.94 -22.77 -19.00
CA HIS A 174 -15.76 -22.43 -18.20
C HIS A 174 -15.98 -22.47 -16.69
N LEU A 175 -17.22 -22.37 -16.20
CA LEU A 175 -17.46 -22.50 -14.76
C LEU A 175 -17.10 -23.91 -14.29
N GLY A 176 -16.35 -23.97 -13.19
CA GLY A 176 -15.85 -25.22 -12.61
C GLY A 176 -14.57 -25.74 -13.26
N MET A 177 -14.08 -25.11 -14.33
CA MET A 177 -12.77 -25.47 -14.88
C MET A 177 -11.65 -24.97 -13.97
N GLU A 178 -10.61 -25.79 -13.82
CA GLU A 178 -9.37 -25.41 -13.13
C GLU A 178 -8.68 -24.23 -13.83
N LEU A 179 -8.09 -23.36 -13.03
CA LEU A 179 -7.40 -22.15 -13.43
C LEU A 179 -6.29 -22.45 -14.45
N SER A 180 -5.53 -23.52 -14.24
CA SER A 180 -4.47 -23.97 -15.14
C SER A 180 -5.00 -24.37 -16.52
N ALA A 181 -6.21 -24.95 -16.59
CA ALA A 181 -6.85 -25.33 -17.85
C ALA A 181 -7.47 -24.12 -18.58
N VAL A 182 -7.92 -23.10 -17.83
CA VAL A 182 -8.50 -21.88 -18.41
C VAL A 182 -7.43 -20.85 -18.77
N PHE A 183 -6.24 -20.92 -18.19
CA PHE A 183 -5.17 -19.93 -18.40
C PHE A 183 -4.86 -19.66 -19.88
N PRO A 184 -4.70 -20.65 -20.79
CA PRO A 184 -4.47 -20.38 -22.21
C PRO A 184 -5.62 -19.61 -22.88
N VAL A 185 -6.86 -19.83 -22.43
CA VAL A 185 -8.03 -19.10 -22.92
C VAL A 185 -7.97 -17.65 -22.46
N LEU A 186 -7.63 -17.40 -21.19
CA LEU A 186 -7.48 -16.05 -20.64
C LEU A 186 -6.38 -15.26 -21.36
N SER A 187 -5.24 -15.91 -21.66
CA SER A 187 -4.16 -15.27 -22.44
C SER A 187 -4.61 -14.89 -23.85
N GLN A 188 -5.38 -15.74 -24.53
CA GLN A 188 -5.95 -15.40 -25.84
C GLN A 188 -6.95 -14.25 -25.74
N LEU A 189 -7.83 -14.24 -24.74
CA LEU A 189 -8.78 -13.15 -24.54
C LEU A 189 -8.07 -11.83 -24.22
N HIS A 190 -6.96 -11.88 -23.48
CA HIS A 190 -6.11 -10.72 -23.25
C HIS A 190 -5.55 -10.16 -24.57
N GLU A 191 -4.98 -11.02 -25.43
CA GLU A 191 -4.42 -10.61 -26.71
C GLU A 191 -5.48 -10.04 -27.66
N TYR A 192 -6.66 -10.67 -27.74
CA TYR A 192 -7.71 -10.26 -28.69
C TYR A 192 -8.57 -9.10 -28.20
N PHE A 193 -8.84 -9.02 -26.90
CA PHE A 193 -9.86 -8.13 -26.34
C PHE A 193 -9.36 -7.26 -25.18
N GLY A 194 -8.10 -7.40 -24.76
CA GLY A 194 -7.57 -6.69 -23.61
C GLY A 194 -8.12 -7.20 -22.27
N ALA A 195 -8.70 -8.40 -22.26
CA ALA A 195 -9.22 -9.04 -21.04
C ALA A 195 -8.14 -9.15 -19.97
N ASN A 196 -8.53 -9.00 -18.71
CA ASN A 196 -7.64 -9.12 -17.58
C ASN A 196 -7.36 -10.59 -17.26
N VAL A 197 -6.13 -11.05 -17.47
CA VAL A 197 -5.77 -12.46 -17.22
C VAL A 197 -5.98 -12.86 -15.76
N CYS A 198 -5.74 -11.96 -14.80
CA CYS A 198 -5.99 -12.21 -13.38
C CYS A 198 -7.45 -12.00 -12.96
N GLY A 199 -8.35 -11.60 -13.87
CA GLY A 199 -9.76 -11.38 -13.57
C GLY A 199 -10.06 -10.05 -12.86
N GLU A 200 -9.11 -9.11 -12.84
CA GLU A 200 -9.35 -7.78 -12.27
C GLU A 200 -10.53 -7.09 -12.96
N GLY A 201 -11.28 -6.28 -12.21
CA GLY A 201 -12.51 -5.66 -12.71
C GLY A 201 -13.74 -6.60 -12.70
N GLY A 202 -13.59 -7.82 -12.17
CA GLY A 202 -14.69 -8.77 -11.99
C GLY A 202 -14.96 -9.64 -13.23
N GLU A 203 -14.00 -9.74 -14.14
CA GLU A 203 -14.12 -10.56 -15.36
C GLU A 203 -14.37 -12.04 -15.07
N TYR A 204 -13.76 -12.55 -14.00
CA TYR A 204 -14.08 -13.83 -13.40
C TYR A 204 -13.73 -13.79 -11.91
N GLU A 205 -14.34 -14.69 -11.14
CA GLU A 205 -13.91 -14.99 -9.77
C GLU A 205 -13.50 -16.46 -9.69
N SER A 206 -12.61 -16.76 -8.74
CA SER A 206 -12.10 -18.12 -8.54
C SER A 206 -12.43 -18.61 -7.14
N LEU A 207 -12.41 -19.93 -6.97
CA LEU A 207 -12.46 -20.59 -5.66
C LEU A 207 -11.31 -21.58 -5.56
N THR A 208 -10.45 -21.41 -4.56
CA THR A 208 -9.32 -22.31 -4.33
C THR A 208 -9.78 -23.55 -3.58
N LEU A 209 -9.65 -24.71 -4.23
CA LEU A 209 -10.00 -26.01 -3.65
C LEU A 209 -8.81 -26.65 -2.95
N ASP A 210 -7.60 -26.40 -3.44
CA ASP A 210 -6.38 -26.84 -2.80
C ASP A 210 -5.19 -25.90 -3.05
N CYS A 211 -4.26 -25.84 -2.09
CA CYS A 211 -2.97 -25.18 -2.26
C CYS A 211 -1.95 -25.70 -1.24
N PRO A 212 -0.65 -25.37 -1.35
CA PRO A 212 0.36 -25.81 -0.37
C PRO A 212 0.10 -25.37 1.08
N LEU A 213 -0.73 -24.35 1.30
CA LEU A 213 -1.12 -23.91 2.65
C LEU A 213 -2.19 -24.80 3.28
N PHE A 214 -2.93 -25.56 2.47
CA PHE A 214 -3.99 -26.46 2.91
C PHE A 214 -3.36 -27.79 3.35
N LYS A 215 -2.71 -27.75 4.52
CA LYS A 215 -1.92 -28.87 5.07
C LYS A 215 -2.79 -30.00 5.61
N ASN A 216 -3.96 -29.68 6.16
CA ASN A 216 -4.81 -30.64 6.86
C ASN A 216 -5.79 -31.38 5.93
N GLY A 217 -6.10 -30.80 4.78
CA GLY A 217 -7.07 -31.35 3.84
C GLY A 217 -7.17 -30.53 2.57
N ARG A 218 -7.98 -30.98 1.62
CA ARG A 218 -8.40 -30.22 0.43
C ARG A 218 -9.92 -30.17 0.39
N ILE A 219 -10.47 -29.20 -0.33
CA ILE A 219 -11.92 -29.05 -0.48
C ILE A 219 -12.35 -29.83 -1.72
N VAL A 220 -13.38 -30.65 -1.57
CA VAL A 220 -14.01 -31.37 -2.68
C VAL A 220 -15.43 -30.85 -2.84
N LEU A 221 -15.72 -30.29 -4.02
CA LEU A 221 -17.05 -29.82 -4.38
C LEU A 221 -17.89 -31.00 -4.90
N ASP A 222 -18.81 -31.50 -4.08
CA ASP A 222 -19.62 -32.68 -4.40
C ASP A 222 -20.80 -32.37 -5.31
N GLU A 223 -21.43 -31.22 -5.09
CA GLU A 223 -22.57 -30.76 -5.88
C GLU A 223 -22.58 -29.23 -5.98
N SER A 224 -22.81 -28.73 -7.19
CA SER A 224 -23.01 -27.31 -7.48
C SER A 224 -24.06 -27.12 -8.57
N SER A 225 -24.66 -25.95 -8.62
CA SER A 225 -25.53 -25.53 -9.73
C SER A 225 -25.02 -24.24 -10.38
N THR A 226 -25.12 -24.17 -11.70
CA THR A 226 -24.86 -22.92 -12.42
C THR A 226 -26.07 -22.01 -12.36
N VAL A 227 -25.87 -20.77 -11.92
CA VAL A 227 -26.84 -19.69 -11.95
C VAL A 227 -26.46 -18.75 -13.09
N LEU A 228 -27.38 -18.54 -14.03
CA LEU A 228 -27.21 -17.59 -15.13
C LEU A 228 -27.87 -16.26 -14.75
N VAL A 229 -27.07 -15.19 -14.69
CA VAL A 229 -27.54 -13.84 -14.36
C VAL A 229 -27.90 -13.09 -15.64
N SER A 230 -27.06 -13.20 -16.66
CA SER A 230 -27.28 -12.58 -17.97
C SER A 230 -26.98 -13.56 -19.08
N THR A 231 -27.91 -13.69 -20.02
CA THR A 231 -27.79 -14.51 -21.23
C THR A 231 -27.63 -13.64 -22.48
N SER A 232 -27.06 -12.45 -22.36
CA SER A 232 -26.76 -11.61 -23.52
C SER A 232 -25.89 -12.36 -24.53
N SER A 233 -26.12 -12.12 -25.81
CA SER A 233 -25.41 -12.81 -26.91
C SER A 233 -23.92 -12.46 -26.97
N ILE A 234 -23.51 -11.36 -26.32
CA ILE A 234 -22.13 -10.84 -26.37
C ILE A 234 -21.39 -11.13 -25.06
N VAL A 235 -22.02 -10.88 -23.91
CA VAL A 235 -21.44 -11.11 -22.57
C VAL A 235 -22.41 -11.92 -21.74
N GLN A 236 -22.04 -13.17 -21.45
CA GLN A 236 -22.80 -14.01 -20.55
C GLN A 236 -22.24 -13.89 -19.15
N VAL A 237 -23.13 -13.72 -18.17
CA VAL A 237 -22.77 -13.64 -16.76
C VAL A 237 -23.39 -14.81 -16.03
N GLY A 238 -22.57 -15.55 -15.30
CA GLY A 238 -23.04 -16.65 -14.47
C GLY A 238 -22.02 -17.06 -13.43
N PHE A 239 -22.50 -17.74 -12.41
CA PHE A 239 -21.69 -18.23 -11.30
C PHE A 239 -22.11 -19.64 -10.88
N LEU A 240 -21.24 -20.32 -10.14
CA LEU A 240 -21.55 -21.58 -9.48
C LEU A 240 -22.02 -21.30 -8.06
N HIS A 241 -23.20 -21.82 -7.75
CA HIS A 241 -23.71 -21.93 -6.40
C HIS A 241 -23.33 -23.31 -5.83
N PRO A 242 -22.44 -23.39 -4.83
CA PRO A 242 -22.12 -24.64 -4.17
C PRO A 242 -23.31 -25.14 -3.34
N LYS A 243 -23.69 -26.40 -3.51
CA LYS A 243 -24.76 -27.03 -2.71
C LYS A 243 -24.23 -27.98 -1.65
N ARG A 244 -23.17 -28.71 -1.98
CA ARG A 244 -22.54 -29.67 -1.08
C ARG A 244 -21.05 -29.76 -1.37
N PHE A 245 -20.26 -29.77 -0.31
CA PHE A 245 -18.83 -29.96 -0.35
C PHE A 245 -18.39 -30.68 0.93
N HIS A 246 -17.18 -31.23 0.91
CA HIS A 246 -16.52 -31.74 2.10
C HIS A 246 -15.03 -31.43 2.08
N VAL A 247 -14.39 -31.55 3.24
CA VAL A 247 -12.94 -31.52 3.36
C VAL A 247 -12.41 -32.95 3.33
N GLU A 248 -11.59 -33.26 2.33
CA GLU A 248 -10.86 -34.52 2.23
C GLU A 248 -9.49 -34.36 2.92
N HIS A 249 -9.27 -35.11 4.00
CA HIS A 249 -8.07 -34.98 4.83
C HIS A 249 -6.81 -35.55 4.18
N LYS A 250 -5.67 -34.86 4.34
CA LYS A 250 -4.37 -35.23 3.75
C LYS A 250 -3.43 -36.00 4.71
N GLY A 251 -3.84 -36.26 5.95
CA GLY A 251 -3.01 -36.94 6.96
C GLY A 251 -3.80 -37.39 8.20
N LEU A 252 -3.10 -38.00 9.18
CA LEU A 252 -3.68 -38.45 10.46
C LEU A 252 -4.15 -37.23 11.29
N GLU A 253 -5.36 -37.30 11.82
CA GLU A 253 -6.02 -36.28 12.65
C GLU A 253 -5.09 -35.77 13.76
N ASP A 254 -4.52 -34.57 13.64
CA ASP A 254 -3.95 -33.88 14.80
C ASP A 254 -5.13 -33.29 15.57
N ASN A 255 -5.48 -33.97 16.67
CA ASN A 255 -6.67 -33.75 17.51
C ASN A 255 -6.54 -32.48 18.38
N ARG A 256 -6.04 -31.41 17.77
CA ARG A 256 -5.92 -30.08 18.38
C ARG A 256 -7.06 -29.22 17.88
N ASP A 257 -7.37 -28.20 18.66
CA ASP A 257 -8.46 -27.24 18.54
C ASP A 257 -8.39 -26.32 17.28
N THR A 258 -7.79 -26.80 16.19
CA THR A 258 -7.41 -26.09 14.97
C THR A 258 -8.58 -25.98 13.99
N GLY A 259 -8.75 -24.82 13.34
CA GLY A 259 -9.78 -24.61 12.32
C GLY A 259 -11.13 -24.09 12.82
N LYS A 260 -11.18 -23.47 14.02
CA LYS A 260 -12.41 -22.87 14.56
C LYS A 260 -12.86 -21.65 13.76
N VAL A 261 -14.18 -21.54 13.59
CA VAL A 261 -14.84 -20.35 13.05
C VAL A 261 -15.36 -19.48 14.19
N TYR A 262 -15.00 -18.21 14.18
CA TYR A 262 -15.42 -17.19 15.14
C TYR A 262 -16.31 -16.17 14.44
N TRP A 263 -17.53 -16.02 14.93
CA TRP A 263 -18.47 -15.02 14.41
C TRP A 263 -18.29 -13.70 15.16
N VAL A 264 -18.01 -12.64 14.41
CA VAL A 264 -17.87 -11.28 14.94
C VAL A 264 -19.21 -10.58 14.78
N VAL A 265 -19.76 -10.16 15.92
CA VAL A 265 -20.97 -9.34 16.02
C VAL A 265 -20.59 -7.94 16.45
N ASP A 266 -21.42 -6.95 16.12
CA ASP A 266 -21.18 -5.57 16.54
C ASP A 266 -21.39 -5.46 18.04
N GLU A 267 -20.30 -5.23 18.79
CA GLU A 267 -20.42 -4.76 20.17
C GLU A 267 -20.78 -3.27 20.14
N ALA A 268 -21.84 -2.93 20.88
CA ALA A 268 -22.41 -1.59 20.95
C ALA A 268 -21.53 -0.59 21.72
N GLU A 269 -20.25 -0.43 21.38
CA GLU A 269 -19.40 0.60 21.97
C GLU A 269 -18.46 1.23 20.93
N ARG A 270 -18.90 2.37 20.37
CA ARG A 270 -18.03 3.28 19.64
C ARG A 270 -17.27 4.15 20.64
N SER A 271 -16.00 3.83 20.86
CA SER A 271 -15.05 4.75 21.50
C SER A 271 -14.84 5.96 20.58
N GLN A 272 -15.33 7.13 21.00
CA GLN A 272 -15.08 8.39 20.31
C GLN A 272 -13.63 8.83 20.53
N CYS A 273 -12.82 8.81 19.47
CA CYS A 273 -11.54 9.49 19.46
C CYS A 273 -11.76 11.00 19.45
N LEU A 274 -11.53 11.63 20.61
CA LEU A 274 -11.52 13.09 20.77
C LEU A 274 -10.37 13.69 19.96
N LYS A 275 -10.68 14.36 18.84
CA LYS A 275 -9.73 15.27 18.18
C LYS A 275 -9.48 16.46 19.09
N LYS A 276 -8.29 16.53 19.72
CA LYS A 276 -7.83 17.74 20.39
C LYS A 276 -7.51 18.79 19.33
N GLN A 277 -8.31 19.85 19.27
CA GLN A 277 -7.86 21.12 18.70
C GLN A 277 -6.81 21.70 19.65
N GLN A 278 -5.54 21.61 19.28
CA GLN A 278 -4.47 22.35 19.94
C GLN A 278 -4.25 23.66 19.20
N SER A 279 -4.50 24.77 19.90
CA SER A 279 -4.03 26.10 19.50
C SER A 279 -2.59 26.26 19.98
N TRP A 280 -1.67 26.50 19.06
CA TRP A 280 -0.27 26.75 19.38
C TRP A 280 -0.03 28.26 19.50
N THR A 281 0.56 28.70 20.63
CA THR A 281 1.03 30.06 20.84
C THR A 281 2.53 30.01 21.09
N TYR A 282 3.32 30.65 20.24
CA TYR A 282 4.79 30.63 20.31
C TYR A 282 5.35 31.99 20.76
N ASP A 283 6.42 31.94 21.57
CA ASP A 283 7.13 33.11 22.10
C ASP A 283 8.16 33.66 21.10
N GLU A 284 8.46 34.97 21.14
CA GLU A 284 9.14 35.80 20.13
C GLU A 284 10.67 35.54 19.90
N ALA A 285 11.13 34.29 19.83
CA ALA A 285 12.46 33.96 19.29
C ALA A 285 12.40 33.81 17.75
N THR A 286 12.88 34.80 17.00
CA THR A 286 12.66 34.97 15.56
C THR A 286 13.17 33.80 14.70
N GLY A 287 12.28 32.93 14.23
CA GLY A 287 12.58 32.07 13.09
C GLY A 287 12.84 32.94 11.86
N GLU A 288 13.86 32.60 11.09
CA GLU A 288 14.18 33.30 9.85
C GLU A 288 13.60 32.53 8.67
N CYS A 289 13.08 33.27 7.69
CA CYS A 289 12.57 32.68 6.46
C CYS A 289 12.98 33.50 5.25
N ARG A 290 13.22 32.82 4.13
CA ARG A 290 13.37 33.41 2.80
C ARG A 290 12.25 32.92 1.91
N VAL A 291 11.63 33.86 1.21
CA VAL A 291 10.58 33.58 0.23
C VAL A 291 11.07 34.00 -1.14
N SER A 292 11.03 33.08 -2.09
CA SER A 292 11.23 33.34 -3.51
C SER A 292 9.92 33.06 -4.25
N LYS A 293 9.56 33.90 -5.21
CA LYS A 293 8.31 33.74 -5.94
C LYS A 293 8.47 34.01 -7.43
N THR A 294 7.75 33.23 -8.21
CA THR A 294 7.50 33.46 -9.63
C THR A 294 6.00 33.67 -9.85
N GLU A 295 5.57 33.80 -11.10
CA GLU A 295 4.16 33.83 -11.45
C GLU A 295 3.43 32.58 -10.95
N ASP A 296 4.02 31.40 -11.16
CA ASP A 296 3.37 30.11 -10.88
C ASP A 296 3.74 29.48 -9.54
N TYR A 297 4.92 29.80 -8.98
CA TYR A 297 5.49 29.05 -7.86
C TYR A 297 5.94 29.96 -6.71
N VAL A 298 5.88 29.39 -5.51
CA VAL A 298 6.40 29.98 -4.27
C VAL A 298 7.34 28.98 -3.62
N THR A 299 8.54 29.43 -3.29
CA THR A 299 9.52 28.66 -2.52
C THR A 299 9.76 29.35 -1.18
N ILE A 300 9.65 28.61 -0.09
CA ILE A 300 9.86 29.10 1.28
C ILE A 300 10.95 28.25 1.91
N SER A 301 11.99 28.88 2.43
CA SER A 301 13.01 28.23 3.27
C SER A 301 12.96 28.88 4.64
N CYS A 302 12.83 28.08 5.70
CA CYS A 302 12.75 28.56 7.08
C CYS A 302 13.71 27.77 7.99
N TRP A 303 14.37 28.48 8.89
CA TRP A 303 15.28 27.91 9.90
C TRP A 303 15.23 28.74 11.19
N LEU A 304 15.78 28.20 12.27
CA LEU A 304 16.03 28.96 13.49
C LEU A 304 17.47 29.46 13.49
N ALA A 305 17.66 30.74 13.80
CA ALA A 305 18.98 31.39 13.79
C ALA A 305 19.92 30.93 14.92
N THR A 306 19.42 30.17 15.90
CA THR A 306 20.21 29.53 16.95
C THR A 306 19.53 28.25 17.41
N LYS A 307 20.31 27.29 17.93
CA LYS A 307 19.82 26.06 18.55
C LYS A 307 19.00 26.39 19.80
N THR A 308 17.76 25.92 19.83
CA THR A 308 16.91 26.07 21.01
C THR A 308 17.13 24.89 21.96
N HIS A 309 16.83 25.06 23.26
CA HIS A 309 16.87 23.95 24.21
C HIS A 309 15.64 23.02 24.15
N LYS A 310 14.75 23.22 23.16
CA LYS A 310 13.44 22.59 23.07
C LYS A 310 13.40 21.34 22.18
N GLY A 311 14.44 21.15 21.37
CA GLY A 311 14.65 19.96 20.56
C GLY A 311 13.95 19.99 19.19
N ALA A 312 14.37 19.07 18.32
CA ALA A 312 14.01 19.05 16.89
C ALA A 312 12.50 19.02 16.61
N GLY A 313 11.71 18.35 17.44
CA GLY A 313 10.26 18.31 17.28
C GLY A 313 9.56 19.66 17.46
N GLU A 314 9.91 20.41 18.51
CA GLU A 314 9.36 21.76 18.75
C GLU A 314 9.88 22.76 17.71
N ASP A 315 11.16 22.65 17.34
CA ASP A 315 11.76 23.46 16.28
C ASP A 315 11.00 23.26 14.95
N LEU A 316 10.76 22.01 14.54
CA LEU A 316 9.98 21.71 13.34
C LEU A 316 8.56 22.28 13.42
N SER A 317 7.86 22.07 14.55
CA SER A 317 6.49 22.54 14.74
C SER A 317 6.38 24.06 14.53
N ARG A 318 7.33 24.81 15.08
CA ARG A 318 7.45 26.25 14.89
C ARG A 318 7.71 26.63 13.44
N LEU A 319 8.64 25.97 12.77
CA LEU A 319 8.99 26.26 11.37
C LEU A 319 7.83 25.95 10.41
N LEU A 320 7.08 24.87 10.64
CA LEU A 320 5.88 24.54 9.88
C LEU A 320 4.78 25.57 10.07
N TYR A 321 4.60 26.09 11.29
CA TYR A 321 3.67 27.20 11.55
C TYR A 321 4.05 28.45 10.77
N LEU A 322 5.32 28.90 10.85
CA LEU A 322 5.81 30.07 10.09
C LEU A 322 5.66 29.88 8.58
N THR A 323 5.94 28.67 8.09
CA THR A 323 5.76 28.32 6.68
C THR A 323 4.31 28.45 6.26
N LEU A 324 3.36 27.96 7.06
CA LEU A 324 1.93 28.09 6.78
C LEU A 324 1.47 29.55 6.78
N GLU A 325 1.95 30.38 7.71
CA GLU A 325 1.65 31.82 7.70
C GLU A 325 2.18 32.51 6.43
N LEU A 326 3.35 32.11 5.93
CA LEU A 326 3.92 32.64 4.69
C LEU A 326 3.17 32.16 3.45
N LEU A 327 2.73 30.90 3.42
CA LEU A 327 1.84 30.39 2.37
C LEU A 327 0.51 31.16 2.35
N ALA A 328 -0.08 31.41 3.51
CA ALA A 328 -1.35 32.12 3.63
C ALA A 328 -1.26 33.57 3.12
N LYS A 329 -0.11 34.24 3.25
CA LYS A 329 0.12 35.58 2.65
C LYS A 329 0.10 35.58 1.13
N GLU A 330 0.25 34.42 0.50
CA GLU A 330 0.18 34.23 -0.94
C GLU A 330 -1.12 33.51 -1.36
N ASP A 331 -2.12 33.45 -0.47
CA ASP A 331 -3.40 32.75 -0.61
C ASP A 331 -3.27 31.23 -0.82
N LEU A 332 -2.23 30.62 -0.24
CA LEU A 332 -1.93 29.19 -0.36
C LEU A 332 -2.05 28.47 0.99
N GLY A 333 -2.40 27.18 0.92
CA GLY A 333 -2.36 26.23 2.05
C GLY A 333 -1.42 25.05 1.78
N TRP A 334 -1.42 24.06 2.68
CA TRP A 334 -0.62 22.83 2.52
C TRP A 334 -1.00 22.03 1.27
N ASP A 335 -2.25 22.14 0.81
CA ASP A 335 -2.74 21.50 -0.40
C ASP A 335 -2.03 22.00 -1.67
N ALA A 336 -1.48 23.22 -1.65
CA ALA A 336 -0.68 23.81 -2.73
C ALA A 336 0.79 23.34 -2.76
N VAL A 337 1.27 22.73 -1.66
CA VAL A 337 2.66 22.27 -1.56
C VAL A 337 2.86 21.01 -2.39
N LEU A 338 3.94 21.02 -3.19
CA LEU A 338 4.33 19.92 -4.07
C LEU A 338 5.48 19.09 -3.48
N TYR A 339 6.44 19.76 -2.86
CA TYR A 339 7.66 19.14 -2.34
C TYR A 339 8.12 19.81 -1.05
N ILE A 340 8.64 19.01 -0.11
CA ILE A 340 9.29 19.48 1.11
C ILE A 340 10.68 18.85 1.25
N HIS A 341 11.70 19.67 1.50
CA HIS A 341 13.01 19.20 1.94
C HIS A 341 13.17 19.48 3.44
N LEU A 342 13.47 18.44 4.22
CA LEU A 342 13.84 18.59 5.62
C LEU A 342 15.34 18.35 5.80
N TYR A 343 16.02 19.31 6.39
CA TYR A 343 17.39 19.14 6.86
C TYR A 343 17.34 19.05 8.38
N VAL A 344 18.01 18.05 8.94
CA VAL A 344 17.98 17.79 10.39
C VAL A 344 19.40 17.73 10.93
N GLU A 345 19.60 18.19 12.16
CA GLU A 345 20.90 18.08 12.84
C GLU A 345 21.23 16.63 13.19
N SER A 346 20.23 15.80 13.46
CA SER A 346 20.41 14.37 13.74
C SER A 346 19.28 13.48 13.23
N MET A 347 19.62 12.40 12.50
CA MET A 347 18.69 11.33 12.12
C MET A 347 18.13 10.55 13.32
N LYS A 348 18.72 10.70 14.51
CA LYS A 348 18.15 10.13 15.74
C LYS A 348 16.77 10.70 16.05
N ASP A 349 16.50 11.93 15.63
CA ASP A 349 15.24 12.61 15.87
C ASP A 349 14.18 12.31 14.80
N PHE A 350 14.49 11.48 13.79
CA PHE A 350 13.62 11.22 12.63
C PHE A 350 12.21 10.76 13.01
N ALA A 351 12.07 9.90 14.02
CA ALA A 351 10.78 9.43 14.50
C ALA A 351 9.96 10.56 15.17
N GLN A 352 10.60 11.39 15.98
CA GLN A 352 9.96 12.56 16.62
C GLN A 352 9.54 13.60 15.57
N ILE A 353 10.41 13.89 14.61
CA ILE A 353 10.16 14.79 13.48
C ILE A 353 8.98 14.31 12.65
N ASN A 354 8.90 13.01 12.33
CA ASN A 354 7.75 12.46 11.61
C ASN A 354 6.44 12.57 12.42
N SER A 355 6.51 12.32 13.73
CA SER A 355 5.35 12.47 14.62
C SER A 355 4.85 13.91 14.70
N MET A 356 5.75 14.90 14.72
CA MET A 356 5.38 16.31 14.70
C MET A 356 4.90 16.75 13.33
N TYR A 357 5.55 16.32 12.25
CA TYR A 357 5.15 16.63 10.88
C TYR A 357 3.71 16.22 10.60
N SER A 358 3.31 15.01 10.97
CA SER A 358 1.96 14.49 10.70
C SER A 358 0.85 15.18 11.49
N GLN A 359 1.19 15.95 12.53
CA GLN A 359 0.23 16.79 13.26
C GLN A 359 -0.05 18.13 12.55
N HIS A 360 0.89 18.60 11.73
CA HIS A 360 0.79 19.90 11.04
C HIS A 360 0.35 19.78 9.58
N ILE A 361 0.72 18.69 8.92
CA ILE A 361 0.39 18.43 7.51
C ILE A 361 -0.44 17.16 7.48
N THR A 362 -1.76 17.34 7.59
CA THR A 362 -2.69 16.21 7.62
C THR A 362 -3.29 15.95 6.25
N GLU A 363 -3.85 14.77 6.08
CA GLU A 363 -4.68 14.46 4.92
C GLU A 363 -5.94 15.33 4.83
N ALA A 364 -6.41 15.91 5.94
CA ALA A 364 -7.54 16.83 5.93
C ALA A 364 -7.16 18.18 5.32
N ASP A 365 -5.95 18.66 5.63
CA ASP A 365 -5.39 19.90 5.06
C ASP A 365 -4.96 19.71 3.60
N CYS A 366 -4.73 18.45 3.18
CA CYS A 366 -4.28 18.08 1.86
C CYS A 366 -5.28 17.12 1.17
N PRO A 367 -6.44 17.60 0.68
CA PRO A 367 -7.45 16.75 0.06
C PRO A 367 -6.93 16.00 -1.17
N ARG A 368 -6.02 16.62 -1.93
CA ARG A 368 -5.32 16.04 -3.10
C ARG A 368 -4.06 15.23 -2.74
N GLY A 369 -3.83 14.99 -1.46
CA GLY A 369 -2.69 14.24 -0.93
C GLY A 369 -1.54 15.12 -0.42
N VAL A 370 -0.83 14.60 0.57
CA VAL A 370 0.31 15.26 1.20
C VAL A 370 1.50 15.36 0.24
N PRO A 371 2.38 16.38 0.37
CA PRO A 371 3.49 16.56 -0.55
C PRO A 371 4.51 15.42 -0.47
N SER A 372 5.27 15.28 -1.55
CA SER A 372 6.49 14.45 -1.55
C SER A 372 7.60 15.10 -0.72
N ARG A 373 8.48 14.28 -0.14
CA ARG A 373 9.45 14.76 0.85
C ARG A 373 10.79 14.05 0.78
N SER A 374 11.87 14.78 1.04
CA SER A 374 13.18 14.20 1.39
C SER A 374 13.63 14.69 2.76
N THR A 375 14.48 13.90 3.42
CA THR A 375 15.03 14.24 4.74
C THR A 375 16.47 13.75 4.83
N VAL A 376 17.40 14.64 5.17
CA VAL A 376 18.84 14.34 5.26
C VAL A 376 19.46 14.98 6.50
N GLU A 377 20.50 14.36 7.06
CA GLU A 377 21.23 14.94 8.19
C GLU A 377 22.40 15.80 7.71
N VAL A 378 22.44 17.04 8.20
CA VAL A 378 23.51 17.98 7.89
C VAL A 378 23.93 18.70 9.18
N PRO A 379 25.17 19.20 9.28
CA PRO A 379 25.66 19.82 10.51
C PRO A 379 25.13 21.27 10.68
N LEU A 380 23.82 21.42 10.86
CA LEU A 380 23.13 22.70 11.06
C LEU A 380 23.73 23.50 12.23
N ALA A 381 24.01 22.85 13.35
CA ALA A 381 24.57 23.51 14.53
C ALA A 381 25.98 24.06 14.27
N ALA A 382 26.77 23.42 13.41
CA ALA A 382 28.08 23.91 13.00
C ALA A 382 27.97 25.17 12.11
N CYS A 383 26.83 25.35 11.44
CA CYS A 383 26.48 26.55 10.68
C CYS A 383 25.80 27.62 11.55
N GLY A 384 25.66 27.40 12.86
CA GLY A 384 24.97 28.31 13.77
C GLY A 384 23.44 28.25 13.69
N LEU A 385 22.87 27.23 13.04
CA LEU A 385 21.43 27.07 12.86
C LEU A 385 20.82 26.19 13.98
N GLY A 386 19.48 26.19 14.06
CA GLY A 386 18.72 25.28 14.92
C GLY A 386 18.75 23.82 14.48
N ASP A 387 17.95 22.96 15.12
CA ASP A 387 18.01 21.52 14.88
C ASP A 387 17.34 21.07 13.57
N VAL A 388 16.56 21.95 12.96
CA VAL A 388 15.81 21.67 11.73
C VAL A 388 15.83 22.89 10.81
N MET A 389 15.92 22.64 9.50
CA MET A 389 15.63 23.60 8.43
C MET A 389 14.60 22.98 7.47
N VAL A 390 13.62 23.78 7.06
CA VAL A 390 12.52 23.35 6.20
C VAL A 390 12.55 24.14 4.90
N GLU A 391 12.56 23.45 3.77
CA GLU A 391 12.33 24.06 2.45
C GLU A 391 11.03 23.51 1.85
N VAL A 392 10.19 24.42 1.35
CA VAL A 392 8.88 24.12 0.79
C VAL A 392 8.79 24.70 -0.61
N PHE A 393 8.35 23.86 -1.55
CA PHE A 393 8.03 24.26 -2.92
C PHE A 393 6.53 24.09 -3.17
N ALA A 394 5.84 25.19 -3.46
CA ALA A 394 4.40 25.25 -3.65
C ALA A 394 4.05 25.85 -5.02
N ALA A 395 2.92 25.43 -5.57
CA ALA A 395 2.36 25.98 -6.81
C ALA A 395 1.07 26.75 -6.52
N ARG A 396 0.87 27.88 -7.22
CA ARG A 396 -0.38 28.65 -7.11
C ARG A 396 -1.56 27.91 -7.72
N ASN A 397 -1.30 27.12 -8.76
CA ASN A 397 -2.27 26.15 -9.27
C ASN A 397 -2.18 24.87 -8.43
N THR A 398 -3.27 24.52 -7.76
CA THR A 398 -3.31 23.39 -6.83
C THR A 398 -3.58 22.03 -7.49
N SER A 399 -3.61 21.96 -8.83
CA SER A 399 -3.76 20.70 -9.56
C SER A 399 -2.56 19.78 -9.34
N LYS A 400 -2.71 18.73 -8.53
CA LYS A 400 -1.66 17.74 -8.30
C LYS A 400 -2.23 16.34 -8.19
N LYS A 401 -1.43 15.35 -8.56
CA LYS A 401 -1.68 13.92 -8.33
C LYS A 401 -0.53 13.36 -7.51
N VAL A 402 -0.83 12.65 -6.43
CA VAL A 402 0.20 12.05 -5.58
C VAL A 402 0.14 10.53 -5.66
N LEU A 403 1.26 9.90 -5.33
CA LEU A 403 1.34 8.47 -5.04
C LEU A 403 1.84 8.32 -3.60
N HIS A 404 1.09 7.58 -2.78
CA HIS A 404 1.49 7.19 -1.44
C HIS A 404 1.47 5.66 -1.36
N VAL A 405 2.64 5.06 -1.13
CA VAL A 405 2.82 3.62 -0.95
C VAL A 405 2.90 3.36 0.55
N GLN A 406 1.83 2.83 1.16
CA GLN A 406 1.82 2.50 2.60
C GLN A 406 1.92 1.00 2.85
N SER A 407 1.51 0.18 1.88
CA SER A 407 1.64 -1.27 1.97
C SER A 407 3.07 -1.72 1.65
N ILE A 408 3.53 -2.78 2.32
CA ILE A 408 4.69 -3.55 1.88
C ILE A 408 4.28 -4.32 0.62
N SER A 409 5.08 -4.23 -0.44
CA SER A 409 4.77 -4.77 -1.77
C SER A 409 6.04 -5.20 -2.51
N CYS A 410 5.91 -5.86 -3.67
CA CYS A 410 7.07 -6.30 -4.45
C CYS A 410 7.60 -5.26 -5.44
N TRP A 411 6.89 -4.16 -5.68
CA TRP A 411 7.21 -3.24 -6.79
C TRP A 411 7.89 -1.94 -6.35
N ALA A 412 7.53 -1.40 -5.18
CA ALA A 412 8.12 -0.19 -4.62
C ALA A 412 8.12 -0.24 -3.08
N PRO A 413 9.12 0.39 -2.43
CA PRO A 413 9.19 0.42 -0.97
C PRO A 413 8.07 1.28 -0.40
N SER A 414 7.54 0.88 0.76
CA SER A 414 6.62 1.70 1.54
C SER A 414 7.29 2.97 2.03
N CYS A 415 6.54 4.08 2.10
CA CYS A 415 7.00 5.29 2.76
C CYS A 415 7.34 4.99 4.23
N ILE A 416 8.48 5.48 4.70
CA ILE A 416 8.93 5.32 6.10
C ILE A 416 8.55 6.53 6.97
N GLY A 417 7.70 7.41 6.46
CA GLY A 417 7.23 8.62 7.12
C GLY A 417 5.98 9.20 6.42
N PRO A 418 5.41 10.28 6.99
CA PRO A 418 4.13 10.84 6.55
C PRO A 418 4.28 11.74 5.30
N TYR A 419 4.63 11.15 4.16
CA TYR A 419 4.82 11.87 2.89
C TYR A 419 4.38 11.01 1.71
N SER A 420 4.14 11.65 0.56
CA SER A 420 3.87 10.91 -0.68
C SER A 420 5.18 10.49 -1.35
N GLN A 421 5.24 9.29 -1.91
CA GLN A 421 6.38 8.79 -2.68
C GLN A 421 6.71 9.70 -3.87
N ALA A 422 5.69 10.29 -4.50
CA ALA A 422 5.85 11.31 -5.53
C ALA A 422 4.63 12.23 -5.64
N THR A 423 4.84 13.42 -6.20
CA THR A 423 3.80 14.42 -6.52
C THR A 423 3.96 14.89 -7.97
N LEU A 424 2.97 14.61 -8.81
CA LEU A 424 2.89 15.11 -10.19
C LEU A 424 2.12 16.43 -10.22
N HIS A 425 2.74 17.47 -10.78
CA HIS A 425 2.10 18.76 -11.05
C HIS A 425 2.43 19.21 -12.47
N GLY A 426 1.40 19.49 -13.27
CA GLY A 426 1.56 19.66 -14.72
C GLY A 426 2.25 18.44 -15.33
N ASN A 427 3.45 18.65 -15.88
CA ASN A 427 4.27 17.60 -16.49
C ASN A 427 5.54 17.27 -15.68
N ILE A 428 5.64 17.75 -14.44
CA ILE A 428 6.83 17.56 -13.59
C ILE A 428 6.47 16.65 -12.42
N LEU A 429 7.20 15.55 -12.29
CA LEU A 429 7.09 14.61 -11.18
C LEU A 429 8.14 14.94 -10.12
N PHE A 430 7.69 15.43 -8.97
CA PHE A 430 8.51 15.66 -7.78
C PHE A 430 8.62 14.35 -6.99
N MET A 431 9.81 13.80 -6.89
CA MET A 431 10.05 12.50 -6.25
C MET A 431 10.60 12.66 -4.84
N ALA A 432 10.01 11.94 -3.88
CA ALA A 432 10.52 11.88 -2.51
C ALA A 432 11.93 11.28 -2.46
N GLY A 433 12.62 11.43 -1.34
CA GLY A 433 13.91 10.76 -1.12
C GLY A 433 13.76 9.24 -1.30
N GLN A 434 14.51 8.67 -2.24
CA GLN A 434 14.55 7.22 -2.46
C GLN A 434 15.73 6.63 -1.68
N ILE A 435 15.47 5.50 -1.02
CA ILE A 435 16.46 4.75 -0.25
C ILE A 435 16.65 3.40 -0.94
N GLY A 436 17.85 2.81 -0.85
CA GLY A 436 18.19 1.48 -1.35
C GLY A 436 17.53 0.35 -0.56
N LEU A 437 16.22 0.45 -0.30
CA LEU A 437 15.43 -0.59 0.35
C LEU A 437 14.97 -1.62 -0.69
N ASP A 438 15.09 -2.89 -0.36
CA ASP A 438 14.42 -3.98 -1.05
C ASP A 438 12.90 -3.89 -0.77
N PRO A 439 12.04 -3.63 -1.78
CA PRO A 439 10.61 -3.38 -1.57
C PRO A 439 9.86 -4.43 -0.72
N PRO A 440 9.99 -5.75 -0.98
CA PRO A 440 9.20 -6.74 -0.26
C PRO A 440 9.65 -6.97 1.19
N THR A 441 10.92 -6.73 1.51
CA THR A 441 11.46 -6.92 2.87
C THR A 441 11.57 -5.63 3.67
N MET A 442 11.56 -4.47 3.00
CA MET A 442 11.86 -3.16 3.56
C MET A 442 13.25 -3.08 4.24
N ALA A 443 14.15 -4.01 3.91
CA ALA A 443 15.52 -4.02 4.39
C ALA A 443 16.43 -3.21 3.46
N LEU A 444 17.45 -2.57 4.02
CA LEU A 444 18.49 -1.91 3.24
C LEU A 444 19.35 -2.98 2.54
N VAL A 445 19.67 -2.77 1.27
CA VAL A 445 20.61 -3.63 0.53
C VAL A 445 21.99 -3.56 1.19
N THR A 446 22.62 -4.72 1.43
CA THR A 446 23.87 -4.80 2.22
C THR A 446 25.14 -4.99 1.40
N ASP A 447 25.04 -5.06 0.07
CA ASP A 447 26.18 -5.31 -0.84
C ASP A 447 27.04 -4.05 -1.11
N GLY A 448 26.89 -3.03 -0.27
CA GLY A 448 27.64 -1.80 -0.28
C GLY A 448 27.00 -0.65 -1.07
N PRO A 449 27.63 0.54 -1.06
CA PRO A 449 27.02 1.78 -1.52
C PRO A 449 26.60 1.78 -3.00
N ALA A 450 27.34 1.05 -3.84
CA ALA A 450 27.03 0.92 -5.26
C ALA A 450 25.72 0.14 -5.48
N ALA A 451 25.52 -0.95 -4.74
CA ALA A 451 24.30 -1.76 -4.81
C ALA A 451 23.11 -1.03 -4.20
N GLU A 452 23.30 -0.34 -3.07
CA GLU A 452 22.28 0.55 -2.48
C GLU A 452 21.86 1.66 -3.45
N THR A 453 22.81 2.25 -4.17
CA THR A 453 22.53 3.27 -5.20
C THR A 453 21.71 2.69 -6.34
N LEU A 454 22.08 1.50 -6.83
CA LEU A 454 21.31 0.83 -7.88
C LEU A 454 19.87 0.54 -7.45
N GLN A 455 19.67 0.01 -6.23
CA GLN A 455 18.34 -0.23 -5.68
C GLN A 455 17.54 1.06 -5.53
N CYS A 456 18.18 2.14 -5.08
CA CYS A 456 17.57 3.47 -4.98
C CYS A 456 17.07 3.97 -6.35
N LEU A 457 17.88 3.81 -7.40
CA LEU A 457 17.53 4.19 -8.77
C LEU A 457 16.43 3.29 -9.36
N GLN A 458 16.43 2.00 -9.05
CA GLN A 458 15.36 1.08 -9.45
C GLN A 458 14.03 1.44 -8.76
N ASN A 459 14.06 1.74 -7.47
CA ASN A 459 12.88 2.21 -6.72
C ASN A 459 12.34 3.53 -7.32
N ALA A 460 13.23 4.47 -7.64
CA ALA A 460 12.89 5.72 -8.32
C ALA A 460 12.21 5.46 -9.67
N ARG A 461 12.78 4.57 -10.50
CA ARG A 461 12.24 4.19 -11.81
C ARG A 461 10.85 3.58 -11.69
N ALA A 462 10.65 2.62 -10.79
CA ALA A 462 9.35 1.97 -10.60
C ALA A 462 8.25 2.99 -10.24
N VAL A 463 8.57 3.95 -9.36
CA VAL A 463 7.67 5.04 -9.02
C VAL A 463 7.40 5.95 -10.23
N ALA A 464 8.42 6.33 -11.00
CA ALA A 464 8.27 7.18 -12.18
C ALA A 464 7.41 6.51 -13.28
N GLU A 465 7.64 5.23 -13.55
CA GLU A 465 6.89 4.43 -14.52
C GLU A 465 5.41 4.32 -14.14
N SER A 466 5.07 4.29 -12.84
CA SER A 466 3.67 4.32 -12.38
C SER A 466 2.89 5.58 -12.77
N PHE A 467 3.60 6.67 -13.11
CA PHE A 467 3.04 7.91 -13.65
C PHE A 467 3.20 8.03 -15.18
N GLY A 468 3.75 7.02 -15.85
CA GLY A 468 4.10 7.08 -17.27
C GLY A 468 5.27 8.03 -17.56
N SER A 469 6.11 8.34 -16.56
CA SER A 469 7.27 9.20 -16.74
C SER A 469 8.48 8.39 -17.21
N ALA A 470 9.06 8.80 -18.34
CA ALA A 470 10.20 8.11 -18.97
C ALA A 470 11.54 8.87 -18.86
N SER A 471 11.53 10.13 -18.40
CA SER A 471 12.69 11.02 -18.46
C SER A 471 13.01 11.63 -17.10
N THR A 472 14.31 11.65 -16.76
CA THR A 472 14.83 12.34 -15.57
C THR A 472 15.48 13.66 -15.99
N ILE A 473 15.09 14.77 -15.38
CA ILE A 473 15.67 16.10 -15.66
C ILE A 473 16.83 16.39 -14.71
N PHE A 474 16.62 16.12 -13.43
CA PHE A 474 17.51 16.51 -12.35
C PHE A 474 17.44 15.48 -11.23
N ILE A 475 18.59 15.13 -10.66
CA ILE A 475 18.70 14.26 -9.49
C ILE A 475 19.74 14.80 -8.53
N THR A 476 19.43 14.73 -7.23
CA THR A 476 20.42 14.95 -6.16
C THR A 476 20.69 13.64 -5.45
N VAL A 477 21.95 13.23 -5.46
CA VAL A 477 22.45 12.03 -4.80
C VAL A 477 23.10 12.45 -3.49
N TYR A 478 22.46 12.07 -2.38
CA TYR A 478 22.99 12.29 -1.05
C TYR A 478 23.84 11.08 -0.63
N CYS A 479 25.10 11.34 -0.29
CA CYS A 479 26.06 10.31 0.10
C CYS A 479 26.56 10.56 1.52
N SER A 480 26.62 9.53 2.36
CA SER A 480 27.18 9.66 3.71
C SER A 480 28.66 10.10 3.65
N LEU A 481 29.05 10.99 4.55
CA LEU A 481 30.43 11.40 4.78
C LEU A 481 31.35 10.23 5.15
N SER A 482 30.78 9.13 5.66
CA SER A 482 31.49 7.89 5.99
C SER A 482 32.07 7.16 4.77
N LEU A 483 31.56 7.43 3.56
CA LEU A 483 32.04 6.77 2.34
C LEU A 483 33.45 7.23 1.98
N ASN A 484 34.31 6.27 1.62
CA ASN A 484 35.65 6.56 1.14
C ASN A 484 35.65 7.02 -0.34
N LYS A 485 36.80 7.52 -0.83
CA LYS A 485 36.93 8.04 -2.21
C LYS A 485 36.60 7.01 -3.29
N GLN A 486 36.92 5.74 -3.06
CA GLN A 486 36.68 4.66 -4.02
C GLN A 486 35.17 4.34 -4.11
N GLN A 487 34.51 4.20 -2.96
CA GLN A 487 33.06 3.98 -2.89
C GLN A 487 32.27 5.12 -3.53
N ARG A 488 32.70 6.38 -3.35
CA ARG A 488 32.08 7.55 -4.00
C ARG A 488 32.15 7.46 -5.52
N LYS A 489 33.29 7.05 -6.08
CA LYS A 489 33.44 6.81 -7.52
C LYS A 489 32.56 5.67 -8.03
N GLU A 490 32.36 4.64 -7.22
CA GLU A 490 31.47 3.53 -7.57
C GLU A 490 30.02 4.00 -7.62
N VAL A 491 29.56 4.81 -6.66
CA VAL A 491 28.24 5.46 -6.69
C VAL A 491 28.08 6.33 -7.94
N GLU A 492 29.07 7.19 -8.24
CA GLU A 492 29.06 8.06 -9.43
C GLU A 492 28.98 7.25 -10.73
N SER A 493 29.76 6.17 -10.82
CA SER A 493 29.75 5.25 -11.95
C SER A 493 28.40 4.57 -12.11
N GLN A 494 27.79 4.10 -11.02
CA GLN A 494 26.47 3.45 -11.07
C GLN A 494 25.40 4.41 -11.56
N CYS A 495 25.37 5.64 -11.08
CA CYS A 495 24.43 6.65 -11.58
C CYS A 495 24.62 6.90 -13.08
N THR A 496 25.87 7.05 -13.53
CA THR A 496 26.18 7.30 -14.94
C THR A 496 25.78 6.12 -15.82
N THR A 497 26.05 4.89 -15.40
CA THR A 497 25.65 3.67 -16.13
C THR A 497 24.13 3.52 -16.18
N PHE A 498 23.42 3.77 -15.09
CA PHE A 498 21.95 3.62 -15.04
C PHE A 498 21.23 4.53 -16.03
N PHE A 499 21.72 5.76 -16.23
CA PHE A 499 21.17 6.72 -17.19
C PHE A 499 21.85 6.67 -18.58
N GLY A 500 22.88 5.83 -18.75
CA GLY A 500 23.91 5.92 -19.78
C GLY A 500 23.48 5.81 -21.25
N ASP A 501 22.22 5.47 -21.54
CA ASP A 501 21.71 5.28 -22.90
C ASP A 501 20.48 6.17 -23.23
N GLY A 502 20.19 7.17 -22.39
CA GLY A 502 19.04 8.06 -22.58
C GLY A 502 19.28 9.16 -23.64
N ALA A 503 18.21 9.54 -24.37
CA ALA A 503 18.25 10.65 -25.34
C ALA A 503 18.61 12.01 -24.70
N VAL A 504 18.39 12.15 -23.39
CA VAL A 504 18.76 13.32 -22.57
C VAL A 504 19.30 12.81 -21.24
N LEU A 505 20.57 13.12 -20.93
CA LEU A 505 21.17 12.79 -19.64
C LEU A 505 20.68 13.76 -18.56
N PRO A 506 20.34 13.28 -17.36
CA PRO A 506 19.94 14.14 -16.26
C PRO A 506 21.13 14.95 -15.72
N ILE A 507 20.83 16.11 -15.12
CA ILE A 507 21.79 16.81 -14.28
C ILE A 507 21.88 16.07 -12.93
N ILE A 508 23.08 15.63 -12.56
CA ILE A 508 23.34 14.88 -11.33
C ILE A 508 24.17 15.74 -10.38
N PHE A 509 23.61 16.05 -9.20
CA PHE A 509 24.32 16.72 -8.11
C PHE A 509 24.65 15.71 -7.00
N TYR A 510 25.91 15.67 -6.59
CA TYR A 510 26.35 14.86 -5.46
C TYR A 510 26.57 15.74 -4.24
N VAL A 511 25.92 15.38 -3.13
CA VAL A 511 25.99 16.11 -1.87
C VAL A 511 26.42 15.16 -0.77
N LEU A 512 27.47 15.53 -0.04
CA LEU A 512 27.90 14.78 1.14
C LEU A 512 27.10 15.23 2.36
N VAL A 513 26.54 14.28 3.08
CA VAL A 513 25.70 14.50 4.26
C VAL A 513 26.19 13.67 5.44
N SER A 514 25.84 14.09 6.67
CA SER A 514 26.31 13.43 7.89
C SER A 514 25.76 12.00 8.00
N SER A 515 24.45 11.84 7.79
CA SER A 515 23.75 10.54 7.81
C SER A 515 22.49 10.60 6.95
N LEU A 516 21.93 9.43 6.63
CA LEU A 516 20.68 9.26 5.91
C LEU A 516 19.65 8.54 6.78
N PRO A 517 18.34 8.59 6.45
CA PRO A 517 17.38 7.74 7.12
C PRO A 517 17.79 6.26 6.98
N LYS A 518 17.71 5.51 8.08
CA LYS A 518 18.15 4.10 8.21
C LYS A 518 19.66 3.86 8.32
N GLY A 519 20.47 4.92 8.42
CA GLY A 519 21.91 4.86 8.72
C GLY A 519 22.73 5.39 7.59
#